data_AF-A0A3G5T9L4-F1
#
_entry.id   AF-A0A3G5T9L4-F1
#
_cell.length_a   1.000
_cell.length_b   1.000
_cell.length_c   1.000
_cell.angle_alpha   90.00
_cell.angle_beta   90.00
_cell.angle_gamma   90.00
#
_symmetry.space_group_name_H-M   'P 1'
#
loop_
_entity.id
_entity.type
_entity.pdbx_description
1 polymer ?
#
loop_
_entity_poly.entity_id
_entity_poly.type
_entity_poly.pdbx_seq_one_letter_code
_entity_poly.pdbx_strand_id
1 'polypeptide(L)'
;MNDDVPLLDIRGLTMRFPVKKNMFGRVTRYARAVENVDLAIARGETLGLVGESGCGKTTLGRCIVRTHRPVGGSIFYRNDDGSAADLAALTTKQLRPYQREVRLIFQDPFSSLNPRMTLLQIVGEPLHTQGIARGSELEDRVAEMLRRVGLRPEYMRRYPHAFSGGERQRVNIARALIPQPRLVVADEPVSALDVSVRAQILNLLLELQEELDLTYLFISHDLSVVESICHRVAVMYFGSIVETAATSDLYTQPQHPYTEALLSAVPQPDPRLRGSGRIRLPDDLPDPTDPPAGCSFHTRCPYARPDTCAVGDPPGLHAAAQDHEAACHFSSQLHLTGVASGPEGLAPQKDLAQQYE
;
A
#
# COMPACT_ATOMS: atom_id res chain seq x y z
N MET A 1 5.91 10.50 24.47
CA MET A 1 5.54 9.13 24.05
C MET A 1 6.69 8.64 23.16
N ASN A 2 7.02 7.35 23.18
CA ASN A 2 8.19 6.86 22.47
C ASN A 2 7.84 6.79 20.97
N ASP A 3 8.12 7.86 20.23
CA ASP A 3 7.80 7.99 18.80
C ASP A 3 8.55 6.95 17.93
N ASP A 4 9.49 6.22 18.50
CA ASP A 4 10.26 5.14 17.87
C ASP A 4 9.50 3.82 17.67
N VAL A 5 8.33 3.64 18.28
CA VAL A 5 7.67 2.33 18.27
C VAL A 5 6.55 2.28 17.22
N PRO A 6 6.64 1.38 16.22
CA PRO A 6 5.69 1.35 15.12
C PRO A 6 4.26 1.00 15.58
N LEU A 7 3.28 1.52 14.84
CA LEU A 7 1.87 1.15 14.95
C LEU A 7 1.64 -0.29 14.51
N LEU A 8 2.29 -0.68 13.41
CA LEU A 8 2.24 -2.01 12.84
C LEU A 8 3.67 -2.52 12.62
N ASP A 9 3.96 -3.71 13.13
CA ASP A 9 5.23 -4.40 12.97
C ASP A 9 4.97 -5.83 12.48
N ILE A 10 5.32 -6.09 11.22
CA ILE A 10 5.17 -7.35 10.53
C ILE A 10 6.51 -8.08 10.55
N ARG A 11 6.49 -9.35 10.95
CA ARG A 11 7.71 -10.17 11.05
C ARG A 11 7.54 -11.51 10.34
N GLY A 12 8.39 -11.78 9.35
CA GLY A 12 8.47 -13.02 8.58
C GLY A 12 7.14 -13.47 7.96
N LEU A 13 6.29 -12.52 7.56
CA LEU A 13 4.94 -12.82 7.11
C LEU A 13 4.95 -13.62 5.81
N THR A 14 4.18 -14.70 5.79
CA THR A 14 4.13 -15.61 4.63
C THR A 14 2.68 -15.90 4.26
N MET A 15 2.35 -15.80 2.97
CA MET A 15 1.06 -16.13 2.39
C MET A 15 1.22 -16.90 1.08
N ARG A 16 0.60 -18.08 1.03
CA ARG A 16 0.68 -18.99 -0.11
C ARG A 16 -0.72 -19.47 -0.52
N PHE A 17 -1.00 -19.49 -1.82
CA PHE A 17 -2.29 -19.94 -2.36
C PHE A 17 -2.18 -21.32 -3.01
N PRO A 18 -3.13 -22.24 -2.78
CA PRO A 18 -3.13 -23.55 -3.44
C PRO A 18 -3.47 -23.40 -4.93
N VAL A 19 -2.63 -23.92 -5.82
CA VAL A 19 -2.78 -23.76 -7.29
C VAL A 19 -3.10 -25.08 -7.98
N LYS A 20 -2.56 -26.20 -7.48
CA LYS A 20 -2.77 -27.53 -8.05
C LYS A 20 -3.22 -28.50 -6.98
N LYS A 21 -4.23 -29.31 -7.28
CA LYS A 21 -4.68 -30.44 -6.47
C LYS A 21 -4.44 -31.75 -7.23
N ASN A 22 -4.15 -32.83 -6.52
CA ASN A 22 -4.12 -34.17 -7.11
C ASN A 22 -5.55 -34.74 -7.27
N MET A 23 -5.67 -35.93 -7.87
CA MET A 23 -6.94 -36.64 -8.08
C MET A 23 -7.68 -36.94 -6.76
N PHE A 24 -6.98 -36.93 -5.62
CA PHE A 24 -7.52 -37.13 -4.27
C PHE A 24 -7.82 -35.80 -3.54
N GLY A 25 -7.75 -34.65 -4.23
CA GLY A 25 -8.07 -33.33 -3.67
C GLY A 25 -6.98 -32.70 -2.80
N ARG A 26 -5.83 -33.35 -2.59
CA ARG A 26 -4.70 -32.81 -1.83
C ARG A 26 -3.95 -31.78 -2.67
N VAL A 27 -3.63 -30.63 -2.07
CA VAL A 27 -2.84 -29.58 -2.71
C VAL A 27 -1.40 -30.06 -2.92
N THR A 28 -0.89 -29.93 -4.15
CA THR A 28 0.45 -30.36 -4.54
C THR A 28 1.38 -29.21 -4.93
N ARG A 29 0.83 -28.04 -5.30
CA ARG A 29 1.61 -26.82 -5.51
C ARG A 29 0.91 -25.62 -4.90
N TYR A 30 1.73 -24.70 -4.41
CA TYR A 30 1.32 -23.42 -3.87
C TYR A 30 2.02 -22.29 -4.63
N ALA A 31 1.30 -21.22 -4.94
CA ALA A 31 1.87 -19.97 -5.40
C ALA A 31 2.30 -19.15 -4.18
N ARG A 32 3.55 -18.72 -4.15
CA ARG A 32 4.10 -17.85 -3.11
C ARG A 32 3.72 -16.41 -3.43
N ALA A 33 2.79 -15.84 -2.66
CA ALA A 33 2.29 -14.49 -2.89
C ALA A 33 2.93 -13.46 -1.95
N VAL A 34 3.28 -13.88 -0.74
CA VAL A 34 4.08 -13.14 0.24
C VAL A 34 5.02 -14.16 0.89
N GLU A 35 6.30 -13.85 0.97
CA GLU A 35 7.32 -14.78 1.45
C GLU A 35 8.29 -14.03 2.38
N ASN A 36 8.28 -14.38 3.66
CA ASN A 36 9.15 -13.83 4.70
C ASN A 36 9.24 -12.29 4.71
N VAL A 37 8.09 -11.60 4.66
CA VAL A 37 8.06 -10.13 4.67
C VAL A 37 8.19 -9.59 6.08
N ASP A 38 9.19 -8.73 6.27
CA ASP A 38 9.35 -7.83 7.41
C ASP A 38 8.95 -6.41 6.97
N LEU A 39 8.12 -5.73 7.78
CA LEU A 39 7.63 -4.38 7.46
C LEU A 39 7.16 -3.65 8.71
N ALA A 40 7.61 -2.41 8.91
CA ALA A 40 7.19 -1.56 10.03
C ALA A 40 6.57 -0.25 9.53
N ILE A 41 5.43 0.14 10.13
CA ILE A 41 4.71 1.39 9.84
C ILE A 41 4.59 2.20 11.13
N ALA A 42 5.16 3.40 11.15
CA ALA A 42 5.05 4.33 12.26
C ALA A 42 3.65 4.95 12.33
N ARG A 43 3.24 5.42 13.52
CA ARG A 43 1.96 6.12 13.67
C ARG A 43 2.04 7.45 12.89
N GLY A 44 0.96 7.78 12.18
CA GLY A 44 0.85 9.01 11.39
C GLY A 44 1.63 8.98 10.08
N GLU A 45 2.34 7.89 9.79
CA GLU A 45 3.12 7.74 8.57
C GLU A 45 2.26 7.28 7.39
N THR A 46 2.63 7.72 6.20
CA THR A 46 2.22 7.10 4.93
C THR A 46 3.39 6.28 4.40
N LEU A 47 3.32 4.95 4.55
CA LEU A 47 4.28 4.03 3.95
C LEU A 47 3.79 3.59 2.56
N GLY A 48 4.56 3.91 1.53
CA GLY A 48 4.31 3.44 0.18
C GLY A 48 4.74 1.97 0.00
N LEU A 49 3.91 1.16 -0.65
CA LEU A 49 4.26 -0.19 -1.07
C LEU A 49 4.15 -0.28 -2.59
N VAL A 50 5.31 -0.46 -3.25
CA VAL A 50 5.43 -0.36 -4.71
C VAL A 50 6.01 -1.62 -5.34
N GLY A 51 5.78 -1.78 -6.64
CA GLY A 51 6.28 -2.94 -7.41
C GLY A 51 5.38 -3.24 -8.61
N GLU A 52 5.84 -4.12 -9.50
CA GLU A 52 5.08 -4.58 -10.67
C GLU A 52 3.75 -5.23 -10.29
N SER A 53 2.81 -5.28 -11.23
CA SER A 53 1.55 -6.00 -11.03
C SER A 53 1.82 -7.48 -10.70
N GLY A 54 1.05 -8.03 -9.74
CA GLY A 54 1.20 -9.43 -9.33
C GLY A 54 2.35 -9.73 -8.36
N CYS A 55 3.17 -8.74 -7.94
CA CYS A 55 4.29 -9.00 -7.02
C CYS A 55 3.89 -9.30 -5.56
N GLY A 56 2.61 -9.17 -5.19
CA GLY A 56 2.10 -9.56 -3.87
C GLY A 56 1.52 -8.43 -3.00
N LYS A 57 1.56 -7.16 -3.45
CA LYS A 57 1.17 -5.98 -2.66
C LYS A 57 -0.25 -6.06 -2.08
N THR A 58 -1.25 -6.28 -2.95
CA THR A 58 -2.65 -6.48 -2.54
C THR A 58 -2.82 -7.66 -1.60
N THR A 59 -2.04 -8.74 -1.79
CA THR A 59 -2.08 -9.91 -0.88
C THR A 59 -1.56 -9.54 0.50
N LEU A 60 -0.45 -8.79 0.59
CA LEU A 60 0.10 -8.29 1.85
C LEU A 60 -0.91 -7.38 2.56
N GLY A 61 -1.49 -6.41 1.86
CA GLY A 61 -2.56 -5.55 2.37
C GLY A 61 -3.75 -6.34 2.93
N ARG A 62 -4.20 -7.37 2.20
CA ARG A 62 -5.28 -8.27 2.63
C ARG A 62 -4.92 -9.15 3.83
N CYS A 63 -3.65 -9.47 4.04
CA CYS A 63 -3.18 -10.16 5.24
C CYS A 63 -3.22 -9.23 6.46
N ILE A 64 -2.82 -7.96 6.29
CA ILE A 64 -2.85 -6.93 7.34
C ILE A 64 -4.28 -6.70 7.84
N VAL A 65 -5.25 -6.52 6.93
CA VAL A 65 -6.68 -6.38 7.30
C VAL A 65 -7.34 -7.72 7.69
N ARG A 66 -6.58 -8.82 7.70
CA ARG A 66 -7.02 -10.19 8.03
C ARG A 66 -8.18 -10.74 7.20
N THR A 67 -8.37 -10.25 5.98
CA THR A 67 -9.24 -10.87 4.95
C THR A 67 -8.59 -12.13 4.37
N HIS A 68 -7.26 -12.16 4.33
CA HIS A 68 -6.48 -13.38 4.16
C HIS A 68 -5.79 -13.75 5.47
N ARG A 69 -5.83 -15.04 5.83
CA ARG A 69 -5.11 -15.54 6.99
C ARG A 69 -3.69 -15.94 6.53
N PRO A 70 -2.63 -15.31 7.05
CA PRO A 70 -1.26 -15.71 6.71
C PRO A 70 -1.00 -17.15 7.18
N VAL A 71 -0.09 -17.84 6.49
CA VAL A 71 0.32 -19.21 6.81
C VAL A 71 1.53 -19.26 7.75
N GLY A 72 2.24 -18.15 7.91
CA GLY A 72 3.38 -17.99 8.81
C GLY A 72 3.69 -16.52 9.09
N GLY A 73 4.54 -16.27 10.09
CA GLY A 73 4.89 -14.95 10.58
C GLY A 73 3.84 -14.33 11.52
N SER A 74 4.09 -13.08 11.89
CA SER A 74 3.30 -12.33 12.87
C SER A 74 2.99 -10.92 12.38
N ILE A 75 1.89 -10.34 12.88
CA ILE A 75 1.46 -8.97 12.58
C ILE A 75 1.16 -8.28 13.91
N PHE A 76 2.15 -7.62 14.51
CA PHE A 76 1.97 -6.92 15.78
C PHE A 76 1.33 -5.55 15.54
N TYR A 77 0.12 -5.37 16.08
CA TYR A 77 -0.60 -4.10 16.07
C TYR A 77 -0.62 -3.46 17.46
N ARG A 78 -0.30 -2.17 17.54
CA ARG A 78 -0.19 -1.44 18.81
C ARG A 78 -1.49 -0.73 19.21
N ASN A 79 -2.04 -1.14 20.33
CA ASN A 79 -3.19 -0.53 20.97
C ASN A 79 -2.86 0.83 21.60
N ASP A 80 -3.88 1.62 21.91
CA ASP A 80 -3.69 2.94 22.53
C ASP A 80 -3.14 2.87 23.96
N ASP A 81 -3.34 1.75 24.65
CA ASP A 81 -2.74 1.48 25.97
C ASP A 81 -1.26 1.08 25.88
N GLY A 82 -0.68 1.05 24.67
CA GLY A 82 0.71 0.67 24.41
C GLY A 82 0.94 -0.84 24.32
N SER A 83 -0.06 -1.68 24.59
CA SER A 83 0.04 -3.13 24.37
C SER A 83 0.10 -3.47 22.87
N ALA A 84 0.66 -4.63 22.55
CA ALA A 84 0.69 -5.14 21.17
C ALA A 84 -0.08 -6.46 21.07
N ALA A 85 -0.90 -6.60 20.02
CA ALA A 85 -1.59 -7.84 19.70
C ALA A 85 -1.07 -8.40 18.37
N ASP A 86 -0.73 -9.68 18.35
CA ASP A 86 -0.41 -10.37 17.09
C ASP A 86 -1.70 -10.69 16.34
N LEU A 87 -2.05 -9.81 15.40
CA LEU A 87 -3.21 -9.95 14.55
C LEU A 87 -3.18 -11.23 13.73
N ALA A 88 -2.03 -11.86 13.44
CA ALA A 88 -1.97 -13.12 12.68
C ALA A 88 -2.50 -14.32 13.49
N ALA A 89 -2.26 -14.32 14.80
CA ALA A 89 -2.64 -15.40 15.71
C ALA A 89 -4.11 -15.34 16.17
N LEU A 90 -4.77 -14.17 16.04
CA LEU A 90 -6.13 -13.98 16.54
C LEU A 90 -7.18 -14.81 15.80
N THR A 91 -8.15 -15.32 16.57
CA THR A 91 -9.39 -15.91 16.05
C THR A 91 -10.33 -14.84 15.48
N THR A 92 -11.31 -15.24 14.67
CA THR A 92 -12.30 -14.33 14.10
C THR A 92 -13.06 -13.52 15.15
N LYS A 93 -13.33 -14.10 16.33
CA LYS A 93 -14.00 -13.39 17.43
C LYS A 93 -13.09 -12.32 18.04
N GLN A 94 -11.82 -12.64 18.25
CA GLN A 94 -10.82 -11.71 18.81
C GLN A 94 -10.42 -10.60 17.84
N LEU A 95 -10.59 -10.81 16.52
CA LEU A 95 -10.34 -9.77 15.52
C LEU A 95 -11.39 -8.67 15.45
N ARG A 96 -12.60 -8.89 15.97
CA ARG A 96 -13.71 -7.93 15.84
C ARG A 96 -13.37 -6.50 16.26
N PRO A 97 -12.64 -6.24 17.37
CA PRO A 97 -12.21 -4.88 17.71
C PRO A 97 -11.29 -4.29 16.64
N TYR A 98 -10.33 -5.06 16.14
CA TYR A 98 -9.35 -4.61 15.15
C TYR A 98 -9.92 -4.37 13.75
N GLN A 99 -11.10 -4.93 13.43
CA GLN A 99 -11.83 -4.63 12.17
C GLN A 99 -12.33 -3.18 12.09
N ARG A 100 -12.28 -2.44 13.21
CA ARG A 100 -12.51 -0.99 13.29
C ARG A 100 -11.22 -0.22 13.12
N GLU A 101 -10.17 -0.70 13.77
CA GLU A 101 -8.84 -0.08 13.83
C GLU A 101 -8.08 -0.14 12.50
N VAL A 102 -8.29 -1.21 11.73
CA VAL A 102 -7.57 -1.50 10.48
C VAL A 102 -8.56 -1.67 9.34
N ARG A 103 -8.53 -0.76 8.35
CA ARG A 103 -9.53 -0.68 7.27
C ARG A 103 -8.88 -0.72 5.89
N LEU A 104 -9.64 -1.17 4.90
CA LEU A 104 -9.21 -1.26 3.50
C LEU A 104 -10.01 -0.28 2.64
N ILE A 105 -9.30 0.54 1.86
CA ILE A 105 -9.87 1.22 0.70
C ILE A 105 -9.53 0.34 -0.51
N PHE A 106 -10.56 -0.11 -1.23
CA PHE A 106 -10.41 -1.02 -2.37
C PHE A 106 -10.02 -0.27 -3.66
N GLN A 107 -9.26 -0.96 -4.52
CA GLN A 107 -8.79 -0.51 -5.83
C GLN A 107 -9.91 -0.04 -6.76
N ASP A 108 -11.03 -0.76 -6.80
CA ASP A 108 -12.15 -0.42 -7.69
C ASP A 108 -13.38 0.06 -6.88
N PRO A 109 -13.74 1.35 -6.97
CA PRO A 109 -14.96 1.87 -6.36
C PRO A 109 -16.23 1.30 -6.99
N PHE A 110 -16.20 0.83 -8.24
CA PHE A 110 -17.39 0.33 -8.93
C PHE A 110 -17.83 -1.04 -8.40
N SER A 111 -16.92 -2.01 -8.37
CA SER A 111 -17.22 -3.36 -7.88
C SER A 111 -17.36 -3.44 -6.36
N SER A 112 -16.76 -2.50 -5.62
CA SER A 112 -16.78 -2.54 -4.15
C SER A 112 -18.04 -1.93 -3.51
N LEU A 113 -18.86 -1.17 -4.24
CA LEU A 113 -20.09 -0.56 -3.74
C LEU A 113 -21.32 -1.36 -4.21
N ASN A 114 -22.19 -1.76 -3.28
CA ASN A 114 -23.42 -2.47 -3.65
C ASN A 114 -24.39 -1.50 -4.35
N PRO A 115 -24.74 -1.71 -5.64
CA PRO A 115 -25.56 -0.76 -6.40
C PRO A 115 -27.02 -0.69 -5.92
N ARG A 116 -27.45 -1.65 -5.08
CA ARG A 116 -28.79 -1.72 -4.50
C ARG A 116 -28.92 -1.03 -3.14
N MET A 117 -27.82 -0.49 -2.62
CA MET A 117 -27.79 0.21 -1.34
C MET A 117 -27.62 1.71 -1.58
N THR A 118 -28.25 2.52 -0.73
CA THR A 118 -28.04 3.98 -0.73
C THR A 118 -26.70 4.34 -0.09
N LEU A 119 -26.22 5.57 -0.28
CA LEU A 119 -25.01 6.04 0.39
C LEU A 119 -25.11 5.93 1.92
N LEU A 120 -26.27 6.23 2.49
CA LEU A 120 -26.52 6.05 3.93
C LEU A 120 -26.27 4.61 4.36
N GLN A 121 -26.79 3.65 3.61
CA GLN A 121 -26.62 2.24 3.92
C GLN A 121 -25.17 1.80 3.74
N ILE A 122 -24.51 2.21 2.66
CA ILE A 122 -23.14 1.79 2.36
C ILE A 122 -22.14 2.38 3.36
N VAL A 123 -22.21 3.69 3.58
CA VAL A 123 -21.29 4.38 4.49
C VAL A 123 -21.62 4.02 5.93
N GLY A 124 -22.90 3.85 6.29
CA GLY A 124 -23.32 3.49 7.66
C GLY A 124 -23.17 2.01 8.02
N GLU A 125 -23.06 1.10 7.05
CA GLU A 125 -22.98 -0.35 7.27
C GLU A 125 -21.92 -0.77 8.31
N PRO A 126 -20.68 -0.22 8.30
CA PRO A 126 -19.68 -0.58 9.31
C PRO A 126 -20.13 -0.28 10.74
N LEU A 127 -20.72 0.90 10.97
CA LEU A 127 -21.23 1.29 12.28
C LEU A 127 -22.42 0.44 12.71
N HIS A 128 -23.35 0.19 11.78
CA HIS A 128 -24.55 -0.59 12.05
C HIS A 128 -24.23 -2.04 12.40
N THR A 129 -23.37 -2.68 11.60
CA THR A 129 -23.00 -4.11 11.74
C THR A 129 -22.22 -4.37 13.02
N GLN A 130 -21.44 -3.39 13.47
CA GLN A 130 -20.69 -3.46 14.73
C GLN A 130 -21.50 -3.01 15.94
N GLY A 131 -22.75 -2.58 15.74
CA GLY A 131 -23.64 -2.14 16.81
C GLY A 131 -23.24 -0.82 17.47
N ILE A 132 -22.53 0.04 16.74
CA ILE A 132 -21.97 1.31 17.25
C ILE A 132 -23.01 2.43 17.21
N ALA A 133 -23.73 2.56 16.09
CA ALA A 133 -24.72 3.61 15.90
C ALA A 133 -25.94 3.07 15.13
N ARG A 134 -27.13 3.59 15.44
CA ARG A 134 -28.40 3.26 14.76
C ARG A 134 -29.32 4.49 14.71
N GLY A 135 -30.36 4.44 13.87
CA GLY A 135 -31.37 5.50 13.80
C GLY A 135 -30.76 6.85 13.43
N SER A 136 -31.17 7.92 14.12
CA SER A 136 -30.71 9.28 13.85
C SER A 136 -29.20 9.45 14.05
N GLU A 137 -28.60 8.81 15.06
CA GLU A 137 -27.16 8.88 15.30
C GLU A 137 -26.36 8.37 14.09
N LEU A 138 -26.83 7.29 13.46
CA LEU A 138 -26.20 6.76 12.25
C LEU A 138 -26.29 7.75 11.09
N GLU A 139 -27.46 8.38 10.92
CA GLU A 139 -27.68 9.38 9.86
C GLU A 139 -26.77 10.61 10.08
N ASP A 140 -26.63 11.09 11.31
CA ASP A 140 -25.78 12.24 11.66
C ASP A 140 -24.31 11.96 11.40
N ARG A 141 -23.81 10.79 11.82
CA ARG A 141 -22.41 10.38 11.59
C ARG A 141 -22.10 10.18 10.11
N VAL A 142 -23.04 9.63 9.34
CA VAL A 142 -22.88 9.51 7.89
C VAL A 142 -22.90 10.88 7.22
N ALA A 143 -23.81 11.77 7.61
CA ALA A 143 -23.86 13.14 7.09
C ALA A 143 -22.55 13.89 7.35
N GLU A 144 -21.96 13.74 8.54
CA GLU A 144 -20.66 14.30 8.87
C GLU A 144 -19.53 13.72 8.02
N MET A 145 -19.48 12.39 7.90
CA MET A 145 -18.46 11.72 7.09
C MET A 145 -18.54 12.10 5.61
N LEU A 146 -19.76 12.24 5.06
CA LEU A 146 -19.96 12.73 3.70
C LEU A 146 -19.39 14.14 3.52
N ARG A 147 -19.61 15.05 4.48
CA ARG A 147 -19.02 16.40 4.45
C ARG A 147 -17.49 16.35 4.43
N ARG A 148 -16.88 15.53 5.29
CA ARG A 148 -15.42 15.36 5.37
C ARG A 148 -14.81 14.88 4.05
N VAL A 149 -15.49 13.99 3.33
CA VAL A 149 -15.01 13.53 2.01
C VAL A 149 -15.40 14.47 0.86
N GLY A 150 -15.95 15.65 1.13
CA GLY A 150 -16.36 16.63 0.11
C GLY A 150 -17.66 16.30 -0.62
N LEU A 151 -18.54 15.49 -0.01
CA LEU A 151 -19.87 15.17 -0.53
C LEU A 151 -20.97 15.87 0.27
N ARG A 152 -22.06 16.19 -0.42
CA ARG A 152 -23.24 16.83 0.17
C ARG A 152 -24.08 15.81 0.96
N PRO A 153 -24.41 16.04 2.25
CA PRO A 153 -25.24 15.13 3.05
C PRO A 153 -26.59 14.78 2.43
N GLU A 154 -27.17 15.68 1.64
CA GLU A 154 -28.44 15.47 0.95
C GLU A 154 -28.38 14.28 -0.05
N TYR A 155 -27.17 13.83 -0.37
CA TYR A 155 -26.92 12.68 -1.23
C TYR A 155 -27.07 11.33 -0.52
N MET A 156 -27.26 11.30 0.82
CA MET A 156 -27.38 10.08 1.62
C MET A 156 -28.42 9.07 1.08
N ARG A 157 -29.54 9.55 0.53
CA ARG A 157 -30.62 8.70 0.01
C ARG A 157 -30.41 8.27 -1.45
N ARG A 158 -29.35 8.76 -2.12
CA ARG A 158 -29.03 8.40 -3.52
C ARG A 158 -28.24 7.09 -3.58
N TYR A 159 -28.23 6.48 -4.75
CA TYR A 159 -27.53 5.24 -5.05
C TYR A 159 -26.19 5.51 -5.75
N PRO A 160 -25.19 4.61 -5.65
CA PRO A 160 -23.86 4.79 -6.25
C PRO A 160 -23.85 5.14 -7.73
N HIS A 161 -24.80 4.62 -8.51
CA HIS A 161 -24.86 4.86 -9.97
C HIS A 161 -25.10 6.34 -10.33
N ALA A 162 -25.57 7.17 -9.40
CA ALA A 162 -25.81 8.59 -9.60
C ALA A 162 -24.56 9.47 -9.47
N PHE A 163 -23.39 8.87 -9.22
CA PHE A 163 -22.14 9.58 -8.92
C PHE A 163 -21.06 9.31 -9.98
N SER A 164 -20.17 10.28 -10.17
CA SER A 164 -18.93 10.15 -10.96
C SER A 164 -17.94 9.16 -10.31
N GLY A 165 -16.90 8.76 -11.05
CA GLY A 165 -15.86 7.87 -10.52
C GLY A 165 -15.17 8.43 -9.28
N GLY A 166 -14.83 9.72 -9.28
CA GLY A 166 -14.22 10.42 -8.14
C GLY A 166 -15.15 10.49 -6.92
N GLU A 167 -16.42 10.81 -7.12
CA GLU A 167 -17.42 10.82 -6.03
C GLU A 167 -17.65 9.42 -5.45
N ARG A 168 -17.66 8.37 -6.27
CA ARG A 168 -17.73 6.98 -5.78
C ARG A 168 -16.48 6.61 -4.97
N GLN A 169 -15.31 7.10 -5.37
CA GLN A 169 -14.10 6.89 -4.58
C GLN A 169 -14.18 7.61 -3.23
N ARG A 170 -14.72 8.84 -3.18
CA ARG A 170 -15.02 9.55 -1.92
C ARG A 170 -15.98 8.75 -1.02
N VAL A 171 -17.00 8.11 -1.59
CA VAL A 171 -17.90 7.19 -0.85
C VAL A 171 -17.14 5.96 -0.32
N ASN A 172 -16.24 5.37 -1.11
CA ASN A 172 -15.42 4.23 -0.69
C ASN A 172 -14.50 4.61 0.49
N ILE A 173 -13.86 5.79 0.41
CA ILE A 173 -13.06 6.38 1.50
C ILE A 173 -13.93 6.60 2.74
N ALA A 174 -15.09 7.26 2.60
CA ALA A 174 -16.03 7.49 3.71
C ALA A 174 -16.43 6.20 4.43
N ARG A 175 -16.76 5.14 3.68
CA ARG A 175 -17.08 3.83 4.25
C ARG A 175 -15.90 3.20 5.01
N ALA A 176 -14.67 3.40 4.52
CA ALA A 176 -13.48 2.89 5.19
C ALA A 176 -13.22 3.65 6.50
N LEU A 177 -13.41 4.97 6.51
CA LEU A 177 -13.03 5.86 7.61
C LEU A 177 -14.11 6.09 8.66
N ILE A 178 -15.39 5.83 8.37
CA ILE A 178 -16.46 6.05 9.35
C ILE A 178 -16.27 5.38 10.72
N PRO A 179 -15.62 4.19 10.84
CA PRO A 179 -15.35 3.59 12.14
C PRO A 179 -14.25 4.30 12.94
N GLN A 180 -13.59 5.30 12.34
CA GLN A 180 -12.41 6.03 12.83
C GLN A 180 -11.21 5.10 13.05
N PRO A 181 -10.69 4.47 11.97
CA PRO A 181 -9.51 3.62 12.07
C PRO A 181 -8.25 4.42 12.39
N ARG A 182 -7.23 3.75 12.93
CA ARG A 182 -5.88 4.30 13.07
C ARG A 182 -4.97 3.87 11.92
N LEU A 183 -5.25 2.73 11.28
CA LEU A 183 -4.51 2.22 10.12
C LEU A 183 -5.46 1.97 8.94
N VAL A 184 -5.09 2.51 7.78
CA VAL A 184 -5.81 2.30 6.53
C VAL A 184 -4.86 1.76 5.48
N VAL A 185 -5.21 0.58 4.93
CA VAL A 185 -4.59 0.05 3.74
C VAL A 185 -5.31 0.65 2.54
N ALA A 186 -4.62 1.47 1.77
CA ALA A 186 -5.15 2.08 0.55
C ALA A 186 -4.61 1.30 -0.66
N ASP A 187 -5.41 0.36 -1.18
CA ASP A 187 -5.00 -0.53 -2.27
C ASP A 187 -5.32 0.10 -3.62
N GLU A 188 -4.31 0.70 -4.27
CA GLU A 188 -4.46 1.44 -5.52
C GLU A 188 -5.65 2.41 -5.56
N PRO A 189 -5.77 3.35 -4.60
CA PRO A 189 -6.98 4.14 -4.39
C PRO A 189 -7.29 5.14 -5.53
N VAL A 190 -6.44 5.25 -6.54
CA VAL A 190 -6.56 6.22 -7.64
C VAL A 190 -6.28 5.64 -9.02
N SER A 191 -6.08 4.31 -9.15
CA SER A 191 -5.65 3.71 -10.42
C SER A 191 -6.74 3.75 -11.51
N ALA A 192 -8.01 3.71 -11.13
CA ALA A 192 -9.16 3.74 -12.04
C ALA A 192 -9.69 5.17 -12.33
N LEU A 193 -8.96 6.22 -11.95
CA LEU A 193 -9.41 7.62 -12.02
C LEU A 193 -8.61 8.44 -13.03
N ASP A 194 -9.30 9.40 -13.67
CA ASP A 194 -8.68 10.41 -14.52
C ASP A 194 -7.64 11.24 -13.76
N VAL A 195 -6.65 11.77 -14.48
CA VAL A 195 -5.48 12.48 -13.90
C VAL A 195 -5.89 13.64 -12.99
N SER A 196 -6.88 14.44 -13.38
CA SER A 196 -7.35 15.58 -12.56
C SER A 196 -8.06 15.12 -11.29
N VAL A 197 -8.84 14.04 -11.35
CA VAL A 197 -9.56 13.48 -10.21
C VAL A 197 -8.59 12.79 -9.24
N ARG A 198 -7.55 12.15 -9.76
CA ARG A 198 -6.48 11.53 -8.96
C ARG A 198 -5.87 12.53 -7.98
N ALA A 199 -5.45 13.70 -8.46
CA ALA A 199 -4.87 14.73 -7.60
C ALA A 199 -5.83 15.16 -6.47
N GLN A 200 -7.12 15.34 -6.79
CA GLN A 200 -8.13 15.69 -5.78
C GLN A 200 -8.31 14.61 -4.71
N ILE A 201 -8.23 13.33 -5.08
CA ILE A 201 -8.34 12.22 -4.12
C ILE A 201 -7.06 12.11 -3.27
N LEU A 202 -5.89 12.34 -3.85
CA LEU A 202 -4.63 12.34 -3.10
C LEU A 202 -4.60 13.45 -2.05
N ASN A 203 -4.99 14.68 -2.43
CA ASN A 203 -5.10 15.79 -1.48
C ASN A 203 -6.11 15.49 -0.37
N LEU A 204 -7.27 14.91 -0.72
CA LEU A 204 -8.25 14.48 0.27
C LEU A 204 -7.65 13.47 1.27
N LEU A 205 -6.86 12.50 0.82
CA LEU A 205 -6.24 11.52 1.72
C LEU A 205 -5.24 12.19 2.67
N LEU A 206 -4.45 13.16 2.19
CA LEU A 206 -3.53 13.94 3.03
C LEU A 206 -4.27 14.78 4.07
N GLU A 207 -5.33 15.49 3.66
CA GLU A 207 -6.18 16.26 4.57
C GLU A 207 -6.80 15.37 5.66
N LEU A 208 -7.35 14.22 5.27
CA LEU A 208 -7.93 13.25 6.22
C LEU A 208 -6.87 12.62 7.13
N GLN A 209 -5.62 12.50 6.67
CA GLN A 209 -4.51 12.03 7.51
C GLN A 209 -4.30 12.95 8.69
N GLU A 210 -4.14 14.24 8.41
CA GLU A 210 -3.87 15.28 9.40
C GLU A 210 -5.07 15.45 10.34
N GLU A 211 -6.27 15.49 9.79
CA GLU A 211 -7.49 15.69 10.59
C GLU A 211 -7.82 14.52 11.53
N LEU A 212 -7.48 13.29 11.13
CA LEU A 212 -7.92 12.07 11.81
C LEU A 212 -6.78 11.24 12.42
N ASP A 213 -5.54 11.73 12.43
CA ASP A 213 -4.33 11.01 12.88
C ASP A 213 -4.20 9.63 12.22
N LEU A 214 -4.41 9.56 10.90
CA LEU A 214 -4.38 8.29 10.17
C LEU A 214 -2.95 7.86 9.87
N THR A 215 -2.77 6.54 9.89
CA THR A 215 -1.60 5.87 9.33
C THR A 215 -2.01 5.16 8.05
N TYR A 216 -1.21 5.30 7.00
CA TYR A 216 -1.49 4.69 5.70
C TYR A 216 -0.44 3.66 5.31
N LEU A 217 -0.91 2.49 4.85
CA LEU A 217 -0.18 1.68 3.90
C LEU A 217 -0.72 1.99 2.50
N PHE A 218 0.03 2.75 1.71
CA PHE A 218 -0.38 3.19 0.38
C PHE A 218 0.20 2.27 -0.69
N ILE A 219 -0.64 1.43 -1.30
CA ILE A 219 -0.21 0.49 -2.34
C ILE A 219 -0.43 1.14 -3.71
N SER A 220 0.63 1.18 -4.52
CA SER A 220 0.57 1.73 -5.87
C SER A 220 1.55 1.03 -6.80
N HIS A 221 1.25 1.06 -8.10
CA HIS A 221 2.23 0.79 -9.15
C HIS A 221 2.72 2.08 -9.83
N ASP A 222 2.10 3.23 -9.52
CA ASP A 222 2.48 4.55 -10.00
C ASP A 222 3.43 5.21 -9.00
N LEU A 223 4.71 5.28 -9.37
CA LEU A 223 5.77 5.87 -8.56
C LEU A 223 5.65 7.41 -8.50
N SER A 224 5.08 8.08 -9.49
CA SER A 224 4.90 9.54 -9.40
C SER A 224 3.90 9.92 -8.31
N VAL A 225 2.91 9.08 -8.07
CA VAL A 225 1.95 9.27 -6.97
C VAL A 225 2.60 9.01 -5.61
N VAL A 226 3.44 7.97 -5.53
CA VAL A 226 4.10 7.57 -4.28
C VAL A 226 5.05 8.66 -3.79
N GLU A 227 5.79 9.27 -4.72
CA GLU A 227 6.73 10.37 -4.45
C GLU A 227 6.07 11.55 -3.72
N SER A 228 4.81 11.87 -4.05
CA SER A 228 4.14 13.07 -3.56
C SER A 228 3.43 12.92 -2.22
N ILE A 229 3.17 11.69 -1.76
CA ILE A 229 2.36 11.46 -0.55
C ILE A 229 3.02 10.55 0.50
N CYS A 230 4.04 9.77 0.13
CA CYS A 230 4.63 8.79 1.02
C CYS A 230 5.84 9.38 1.76
N HIS A 231 5.98 9.04 3.03
CA HIS A 231 7.13 9.42 3.85
C HIS A 231 8.30 8.45 3.61
N ARG A 232 7.98 7.15 3.56
CA ARG A 232 8.89 6.06 3.23
C ARG A 232 8.27 5.17 2.16
N VAL A 233 9.12 4.41 1.47
CA VAL A 233 8.71 3.48 0.42
C VAL A 233 9.36 2.13 0.66
N ALA A 234 8.55 1.07 0.63
CA ALA A 234 8.97 -0.31 0.55
C ALA A 234 8.71 -0.85 -0.86
N VAL A 235 9.75 -1.35 -1.50
CA VAL A 235 9.68 -1.95 -2.85
C VAL A 235 9.52 -3.44 -2.70
N MET A 236 8.47 -3.98 -3.30
CA MET A 236 8.14 -5.40 -3.28
C MET A 236 8.39 -6.05 -4.63
N TYR A 237 9.20 -7.10 -4.63
CA TYR A 237 9.41 -7.95 -5.78
C TYR A 237 9.13 -9.41 -5.41
N PHE A 238 8.27 -10.04 -6.20
CA PHE A 238 8.04 -11.48 -6.14
C PHE A 238 7.77 -12.04 -4.72
N GLY A 239 6.85 -11.41 -3.99
CA GLY A 239 6.47 -11.84 -2.64
C GLY A 239 7.33 -11.28 -1.51
N SER A 240 8.46 -10.63 -1.80
CA SER A 240 9.43 -10.18 -0.80
C SER A 240 9.65 -8.67 -0.87
N ILE A 241 9.99 -8.04 0.26
CA ILE A 241 10.48 -6.66 0.26
C ILE A 241 11.95 -6.68 -0.14
N VAL A 242 12.30 -5.92 -1.17
CA VAL A 242 13.67 -5.87 -1.70
C VAL A 242 14.41 -4.58 -1.39
N GLU A 243 13.68 -3.54 -1.01
CA GLU A 243 14.26 -2.26 -0.61
C GLU A 243 13.28 -1.49 0.27
N THR A 244 13.77 -0.76 1.26
CA THR A 244 12.98 0.17 2.07
C THR A 244 13.82 1.37 2.46
N ALA A 245 13.31 2.58 2.23
CA ALA A 245 13.99 3.82 2.61
C ALA A 245 13.00 5.00 2.72
N ALA A 246 13.50 6.15 3.16
CA ALA A 246 12.82 7.43 2.94
C ALA A 246 12.55 7.66 1.45
N THR A 247 11.41 8.28 1.12
CA THR A 247 10.99 8.46 -0.28
C THR A 247 12.04 9.23 -1.08
N SER A 248 12.63 10.30 -0.52
CA SER A 248 13.68 11.08 -1.18
C SER A 248 14.91 10.23 -1.54
N ASP A 249 15.33 9.39 -0.60
CA ASP A 249 16.57 8.63 -0.70
C ASP A 249 16.39 7.47 -1.67
N LEU A 250 15.24 6.81 -1.62
CA LEU A 250 14.91 5.74 -2.58
C LEU A 250 14.89 6.26 -4.01
N TYR A 251 14.31 7.45 -4.24
CA TYR A 251 14.17 8.01 -5.59
C TYR A 251 15.48 8.55 -6.15
N THR A 252 16.38 9.04 -5.29
CA THR A 252 17.65 9.64 -5.73
C THR A 252 18.81 8.64 -5.74
N GLN A 253 18.83 7.70 -4.77
CA GLN A 253 19.92 6.77 -4.52
C GLN A 253 19.39 5.35 -4.27
N PRO A 254 18.72 4.71 -5.26
CA PRO A 254 18.24 3.35 -5.11
C PRO A 254 19.39 2.39 -4.82
N GLN A 255 19.13 1.35 -4.02
CA GLN A 255 20.13 0.37 -3.56
C GLN A 255 19.87 -1.04 -4.10
N HIS A 256 18.73 -1.27 -4.75
CA HIS A 256 18.40 -2.51 -5.42
C HIS A 256 18.22 -2.30 -6.93
N PRO A 257 18.85 -3.12 -7.81
CA PRO A 257 18.72 -3.00 -9.26
C PRO A 257 17.28 -3.03 -9.81
N TYR A 258 16.37 -3.72 -9.12
CA TYR A 258 14.95 -3.68 -9.45
C TYR A 258 14.35 -2.28 -9.25
N THR A 259 14.71 -1.59 -8.16
CA THR A 259 14.26 -0.24 -7.86
C THR A 259 14.79 0.74 -8.89
N GLU A 260 16.07 0.62 -9.28
CA GLU A 260 16.63 1.39 -10.40
C GLU A 260 15.80 1.21 -11.68
N ALA A 261 15.47 -0.05 -12.02
CA ALA A 261 14.68 -0.35 -13.20
C ALA A 261 13.26 0.24 -13.13
N LEU A 262 12.60 0.16 -11.96
CA LEU A 262 11.30 0.77 -11.70
C LEU A 262 11.35 2.30 -11.87
N LEU A 263 12.33 2.96 -11.26
CA LEU A 263 12.51 4.41 -11.31
C LEU A 263 12.86 4.90 -12.72
N SER A 264 13.57 4.11 -13.52
CA SER A 264 13.87 4.44 -14.92
C SER A 264 12.63 4.57 -15.82
N ALA A 265 11.47 4.07 -15.36
CA ALA A 265 10.19 4.20 -16.04
C ALA A 265 9.40 5.46 -15.62
N VAL A 266 9.84 6.19 -14.59
CA VAL A 266 9.20 7.42 -14.13
C VAL A 266 9.39 8.53 -15.18
N PRO A 267 8.32 9.18 -15.65
CA PRO A 267 8.44 10.26 -16.62
C PRO A 267 9.25 11.43 -16.05
N GLN A 268 10.29 11.87 -16.77
CA GLN A 268 11.05 13.04 -16.35
C GLN A 268 10.32 14.35 -16.71
N PRO A 269 10.13 15.27 -15.74
CA PRO A 269 9.46 16.55 -15.98
C PRO A 269 10.21 17.40 -17.01
N ASP A 270 11.54 17.50 -16.90
CA ASP A 270 12.37 18.29 -17.81
C ASP A 270 12.39 17.63 -19.22
N PRO A 271 11.85 18.30 -20.26
CA PRO A 271 11.85 17.80 -21.62
C PRO A 271 13.25 17.48 -22.17
N ARG A 272 14.30 18.12 -21.65
CA ARG A 272 15.69 17.94 -22.10
C ARG A 272 16.32 16.64 -21.59
N LEU A 273 15.77 16.09 -20.52
CA LEU A 273 16.20 14.82 -19.93
C LEU A 273 15.31 13.65 -20.38
N ARG A 274 14.25 13.92 -21.15
CA ARG A 274 13.40 12.89 -21.77
C ARG A 274 14.23 12.07 -22.75
N GLY A 275 14.47 10.81 -22.42
CA GLY A 275 15.25 9.88 -23.25
C GLY A 275 16.45 9.24 -22.55
N SER A 276 16.74 9.57 -21.29
CA SER A 276 17.69 8.79 -20.48
C SER A 276 17.18 7.34 -20.41
N GLY A 277 18.04 6.38 -20.80
CA GLY A 277 17.66 5.02 -21.15
C GLY A 277 16.76 4.32 -20.14
N ARG A 278 15.48 4.14 -20.49
CA ARG A 278 14.56 3.28 -19.75
C ARG A 278 15.12 1.85 -19.72
N ILE A 279 15.33 1.32 -18.52
CA ILE A 279 15.77 -0.06 -18.36
C ILE A 279 14.59 -0.95 -18.74
N ARG A 280 14.78 -1.76 -19.78
CA ARG A 280 13.80 -2.77 -20.20
C ARG A 280 14.14 -4.08 -19.50
N LEU A 281 13.37 -4.42 -18.49
CA LEU A 281 13.44 -5.74 -17.89
C LEU A 281 12.85 -6.78 -18.85
N PRO A 282 13.39 -8.01 -18.90
CA PRO A 282 12.74 -9.11 -19.60
C PRO A 282 11.31 -9.33 -19.08
N ASP A 283 10.39 -9.73 -19.97
CA ASP A 283 8.95 -9.82 -19.66
C ASP A 283 8.59 -11.06 -18.79
N ASP A 284 9.40 -12.11 -18.81
CA ASP A 284 9.10 -13.35 -18.11
C ASP A 284 9.35 -13.21 -16.60
N LEU A 285 8.28 -12.93 -15.85
CA LEU A 285 8.29 -13.09 -14.39
C LEU A 285 8.52 -14.57 -14.03
N PRO A 286 9.29 -14.87 -12.96
CA PRO A 286 9.45 -16.25 -12.51
C PRO A 286 8.11 -16.91 -12.16
N ASP A 287 8.03 -18.24 -12.24
CA ASP A 287 6.83 -18.98 -11.84
C ASP A 287 6.67 -18.89 -10.30
N PRO A 288 5.57 -18.32 -9.76
CA PRO A 288 5.37 -18.21 -8.31
C PRO A 288 5.21 -19.56 -7.59
N THR A 289 5.04 -20.65 -8.34
CA THR A 289 5.03 -22.02 -7.82
C THR A 289 6.40 -22.68 -7.80
N ASP A 290 7.38 -22.11 -8.49
CA ASP A 290 8.75 -22.64 -8.63
C ASP A 290 9.76 -21.49 -8.73
N PRO A 291 9.98 -20.72 -7.65
CA PRO A 291 10.92 -19.60 -7.64
C PRO A 291 12.35 -20.07 -7.91
N PRO A 292 13.18 -19.23 -8.57
CA PRO A 292 14.60 -19.53 -8.73
C PRO A 292 15.31 -19.54 -7.37
N ALA A 293 16.45 -20.24 -7.32
CA ALA A 293 17.35 -20.23 -6.16
C ALA A 293 18.09 -18.89 -6.04
N GLY A 294 18.55 -18.56 -4.83
CA GLY A 294 19.22 -17.29 -4.54
C GLY A 294 18.28 -16.08 -4.66
N CYS A 295 18.80 -14.98 -5.19
CA CYS A 295 18.04 -13.75 -5.39
C CYS A 295 16.97 -13.95 -6.47
N SER A 296 15.69 -13.76 -6.10
CA SER A 296 14.56 -13.95 -7.02
C SER A 296 14.59 -13.06 -8.26
N PHE A 297 15.29 -11.92 -8.20
CA PHE A 297 15.44 -10.98 -9.31
C PHE A 297 16.62 -11.31 -10.25
N HIS A 298 17.49 -12.27 -9.90
CA HIS A 298 18.72 -12.52 -10.66
C HIS A 298 18.50 -12.90 -12.14
N THR A 299 17.34 -13.44 -12.50
CA THR A 299 16.98 -13.80 -13.89
C THR A 299 16.70 -12.58 -14.77
N ARG A 300 16.42 -11.41 -14.16
CA ARG A 300 16.08 -10.15 -14.82
C ARG A 300 17.06 -9.03 -14.50
N CYS A 301 17.94 -9.23 -13.51
CA CYS A 301 18.89 -8.24 -13.04
C CYS A 301 20.06 -8.06 -14.02
N PRO A 302 20.32 -6.84 -14.53
CA PRO A 302 21.44 -6.59 -15.44
C PRO A 302 22.82 -6.70 -14.75
N TYR A 303 22.85 -6.69 -13.42
CA TYR A 303 24.07 -6.81 -12.61
C TYR A 303 24.24 -8.19 -11.97
N ALA A 304 23.41 -9.18 -12.33
CA ALA A 304 23.46 -10.51 -11.73
C ALA A 304 24.83 -11.17 -11.92
N ARG A 305 25.38 -11.71 -10.83
CA ARG A 305 26.58 -12.55 -10.86
C ARG A 305 26.16 -14.00 -10.56
N PRO A 306 26.22 -14.94 -11.53
CA PRO A 306 25.64 -16.28 -11.37
C PRO A 306 26.19 -17.08 -10.18
N ASP A 307 27.46 -16.89 -9.84
CA ASP A 307 28.16 -17.53 -8.73
C ASP A 307 27.65 -17.12 -7.34
N THR A 308 26.99 -15.96 -7.23
CA THR A 308 26.46 -15.45 -5.96
C THR A 308 24.93 -15.32 -5.99
N CYS A 309 24.37 -14.69 -7.03
CA CYS A 309 22.95 -14.36 -7.08
C CYS A 309 22.04 -15.55 -7.39
N ALA A 310 22.55 -16.60 -8.03
CA ALA A 310 21.75 -17.76 -8.47
C ALA A 310 21.80 -18.95 -7.51
N VAL A 311 22.48 -18.82 -6.39
CA VAL A 311 22.78 -19.92 -5.46
C VAL A 311 22.39 -19.55 -4.03
N GLY A 312 22.09 -20.55 -3.22
CA GLY A 312 21.74 -20.38 -1.81
C GLY A 312 20.34 -19.79 -1.59
N ASP A 313 20.16 -19.19 -0.41
CA ASP A 313 18.94 -18.51 -0.02
C ASP A 313 18.91 -17.06 -0.57
N PRO A 314 17.73 -16.49 -0.84
CA PRO A 314 17.61 -15.08 -1.19
C PRO A 314 18.27 -14.19 -0.13
N PRO A 315 18.92 -13.08 -0.52
CA PRO A 315 19.45 -12.12 0.44
C PRO A 315 18.30 -11.55 1.27
N GLY A 316 18.49 -11.46 2.59
CA GLY A 316 17.59 -10.70 3.47
C GLY A 316 17.82 -9.20 3.35
N LEU A 317 16.85 -8.42 3.82
CA LEU A 317 17.04 -6.98 4.02
C LEU A 317 18.21 -6.74 4.99
N HIS A 318 19.10 -5.85 4.60
CA HIS A 318 20.21 -5.39 5.43
C HIS A 318 20.47 -3.91 5.14
N ALA A 319 21.05 -3.21 6.12
CA ALA A 319 21.41 -1.82 5.98
C ALA A 319 22.38 -1.61 4.81
N ALA A 320 21.93 -0.85 3.81
CA ALA A 320 22.74 -0.37 2.69
C ALA A 320 23.27 1.05 2.96
N ALA A 321 22.47 1.86 3.67
CA ALA A 321 22.85 3.16 4.22
C ALA A 321 22.08 3.42 5.53
N GLN A 322 22.19 4.63 6.10
CA GLN A 322 21.40 5.02 7.27
C GLN A 322 19.91 5.04 6.91
N ASP A 323 19.09 4.31 7.66
CA ASP A 323 17.64 4.19 7.45
C ASP A 323 17.22 3.72 6.03
N HIS A 324 18.13 3.00 5.36
CA HIS A 324 17.96 2.46 4.01
C HIS A 324 18.40 1.00 3.98
N GLU A 325 17.44 0.10 3.76
CA GLU A 325 17.67 -1.34 3.70
C GLU A 325 17.44 -1.86 2.28
N ALA A 326 18.26 -2.83 1.86
CA ALA A 326 18.11 -3.50 0.57
C ALA A 326 18.42 -4.99 0.67
N ALA A 327 17.72 -5.80 -0.13
CA ALA A 327 17.94 -7.23 -0.26
C ALA A 327 18.80 -7.52 -1.50
N CYS A 328 20.03 -7.01 -1.52
CA CYS A 328 20.96 -7.20 -2.63
C CYS A 328 22.35 -7.58 -2.14
N HIS A 329 22.97 -8.64 -2.69
CA HIS A 329 24.35 -9.03 -2.34
C HIS A 329 25.40 -7.95 -2.63
N PHE A 330 25.06 -6.97 -3.48
CA PHE A 330 25.98 -5.95 -3.98
C PHE A 330 25.47 -4.52 -3.74
N SER A 331 24.51 -4.30 -2.83
CA SER A 331 23.93 -2.97 -2.53
C SER A 331 25.00 -1.90 -2.33
N SER A 332 26.02 -2.18 -1.49
CA SER A 332 27.13 -1.27 -1.21
C SER A 332 28.21 -1.16 -2.30
N GLN A 333 28.13 -1.97 -3.36
CA GLN A 333 29.13 -2.02 -4.45
C GLN A 333 28.60 -1.48 -5.78
N LEU A 334 27.28 -1.44 -5.96
CA LEU A 334 26.65 -0.98 -7.18
C LEU A 334 26.43 0.54 -7.11
N HIS A 335 26.68 1.21 -8.23
CA HIS A 335 26.28 2.60 -8.42
C HIS A 335 25.03 2.60 -9.30
N LEU A 336 23.87 2.71 -8.66
CA LEU A 336 22.58 2.71 -9.33
C LEU A 336 22.09 4.14 -9.56
N THR A 337 21.26 4.32 -10.58
CA THR A 337 20.78 5.63 -11.02
C THR A 337 19.33 5.86 -10.57
N GLY A 338 19.12 6.85 -9.71
CA GLY A 338 17.78 7.33 -9.36
C GLY A 338 17.15 8.24 -10.42
N VAL A 339 15.98 8.80 -10.10
CA VAL A 339 15.39 9.92 -10.83
C VAL A 339 16.23 11.16 -10.54
N ALA A 340 16.73 11.83 -11.57
CA ALA A 340 17.47 13.08 -11.40
C ALA A 340 16.55 14.11 -10.74
N SER A 341 16.88 14.50 -9.50
CA SER A 341 16.21 15.61 -8.84
C SER A 341 16.41 16.88 -9.69
N GLY A 342 15.32 17.45 -10.20
CA GLY A 342 15.34 18.86 -10.59
C GLY A 342 15.76 19.72 -9.40
N PRO A 343 16.27 20.94 -9.61
CA PRO A 343 16.57 21.82 -8.49
C PRO A 343 15.26 22.13 -7.77
N GLU A 344 15.28 22.00 -6.45
CA GLU A 344 14.18 22.23 -5.50
C GLU A 344 13.14 21.10 -5.41
N GLY A 345 13.25 20.31 -4.34
CA GLY A 345 12.12 19.54 -3.84
C GLY A 345 10.93 20.47 -3.64
N LEU A 346 9.75 20.05 -4.10
CA LEU A 346 8.52 20.73 -3.74
C LEU A 346 8.39 20.69 -2.22
N ALA A 347 8.74 21.79 -1.57
CA ALA A 347 8.17 22.14 -0.28
C ALA A 347 6.64 22.04 -0.42
N PRO A 348 5.91 21.59 0.61
CA PRO A 348 4.45 21.57 0.58
C PRO A 348 3.96 22.98 0.28
N GLN A 349 3.35 23.17 -0.90
CA GLN A 349 2.76 24.44 -1.32
C GLN A 349 1.58 24.75 -0.41
N LYS A 350 1.88 25.41 0.72
CA LYS A 350 0.93 26.35 1.34
C LYS A 350 0.85 27.57 0.43
N ASP A 351 -0.36 28.07 0.24
CA ASP A 351 -0.77 29.24 -0.54
C ASP A 351 -1.02 29.08 -2.04
N LEU A 352 -2.15 28.46 -2.38
CA LEU A 352 -2.93 28.79 -3.59
C LEU A 352 -4.41 28.98 -3.21
N ALA A 353 -4.68 30.01 -2.38
CA ALA A 353 -6.05 30.44 -2.05
C ALA A 353 -6.25 31.97 -2.16
N GLN A 354 -5.35 32.68 -2.83
CA GLN A 354 -5.52 34.11 -3.10
C GLN A 354 -5.04 34.45 -4.51
N GLN A 355 -5.83 34.07 -5.53
CA GLN A 355 -5.75 34.71 -6.85
C GLN A 355 -6.90 34.29 -7.77
N TYR A 356 -8.14 34.50 -7.32
CA TYR A 356 -9.30 34.74 -8.19
C TYR A 356 -10.33 35.56 -7.40
N GLU A 357 -10.07 36.87 -7.29
CA GLU A 357 -11.13 37.89 -7.25
C GLU A 357 -11.36 38.41 -8.67
#